data_AF-A0A1F9B2H1-F1
#
_entry.id   AF-A0A1F9B2H1-F1
#
_cell.length_a   1.000
_cell.length_b   1.000
_cell.length_c   1.000
_cell.angle_alpha   90.00
_cell.angle_beta   90.00
_cell.angle_gamma   90.00
#
_symmetry.space_group_name_H-M   'P 1'
#
loop_
_entity.id
_entity.type
_entity.pdbx_description
1 polymer ?
#
loop_
_entity_poly.entity_id
_entity_poly.type
_entity_poly.pdbx_seq_one_letter_code
_entity_poly.pdbx_strand_id
1 'polypeptide(L)'
;MKVMAGQMTALTYSKMMDPDGDFIIVEATMAPGETEGSLKFLYGTGKWKGIKGGGKARIITRGKPITPGTVQQCARWTGTFELPKK
;
A
#
# COMPACT_ATOMS: atom_id res chain seq x y z
N MET A 1 0.16 -6.20 12.55
CA MET A 1 0.99 -5.13 13.16
C MET A 1 1.99 -5.81 14.07
N LYS A 2 3.29 -5.55 13.89
CA LYS A 2 4.32 -6.06 14.82
C LYS A 2 4.84 -4.87 15.61
N VAL A 3 4.83 -4.98 16.93
CA VAL A 3 5.54 -4.05 17.80
C VAL A 3 6.97 -4.53 17.90
N MET A 4 7.93 -3.73 17.44
CA MET A 4 9.35 -3.95 17.70
C MET A 4 9.89 -2.71 18.42
N ALA A 5 10.56 -2.91 19.57
CA ALA A 5 11.17 -1.85 20.37
C ALA A 5 10.23 -0.67 20.74
N GLY A 6 8.97 -0.94 21.08
CA GLY A 6 7.99 0.10 21.44
C GLY A 6 7.40 0.88 20.25
N GLN A 7 7.83 0.55 19.03
CA GLN A 7 7.36 1.15 17.79
C GLN A 7 6.49 0.13 17.04
N MET A 8 5.20 0.42 16.89
CA MET A 8 4.27 -0.36 16.07
C MET A 8 4.54 -0.12 14.58
N THR A 9 5.44 -0.91 14.01
CA THR A 9 5.66 -0.95 12.56
C THR A 9 4.52 -1.75 11.91
N ALA A 10 3.76 -1.11 11.05
CA ALA A 10 2.74 -1.76 10.25
C ALA A 10 3.32 -2.14 8.90
N LEU A 11 3.66 -3.42 8.75
CA LEU A 11 3.79 -4.04 7.44
C LEU A 11 2.40 -4.43 6.96
N THR A 12 1.98 -3.91 5.82
CA THR A 12 0.67 -4.23 5.24
C THR A 12 0.84 -4.82 3.85
N TYR A 13 0.03 -5.83 3.58
CA TYR A 13 -0.18 -6.41 2.27
C TYR A 13 -1.49 -5.84 1.75
N SER A 14 -1.44 -5.11 0.63
CA SER A 14 -2.63 -4.55 0.01
C SER A 14 -2.78 -5.09 -1.41
N LYS A 15 -4.01 -5.47 -1.77
CA LYS A 15 -4.41 -5.80 -3.15
C LYS A 15 -5.13 -4.59 -3.71
N MET A 16 -4.57 -3.96 -4.74
CA MET A 16 -5.19 -2.84 -5.45
C MET A 16 -5.66 -3.34 -6.80
N MET A 17 -6.97 -3.32 -7.02
CA MET A 17 -7.61 -3.79 -8.24
C MET A 17 -7.98 -2.58 -9.10
N ASP A 18 -7.74 -2.69 -10.39
CA ASP A 18 -8.16 -1.70 -11.38
C ASP A 18 -9.53 -2.06 -11.99
N PRO A 19 -10.14 -1.18 -12.80
CA PRO A 19 -11.45 -1.42 -13.39
C PRO A 19 -11.53 -2.63 -14.33
N ASP A 20 -10.40 -3.08 -14.89
CA ASP A 20 -10.34 -4.23 -15.81
C ASP A 20 -10.24 -5.56 -15.03
N GLY A 21 -10.18 -5.51 -13.70
CA GLY A 21 -10.04 -6.66 -12.81
C GLY A 21 -8.59 -7.10 -12.59
N ASP A 22 -7.64 -6.42 -13.25
CA ASP A 22 -6.22 -6.60 -13.02
C ASP A 22 -5.83 -6.00 -11.66
N PHE A 23 -4.84 -6.57 -10.99
CA PHE A 23 -4.43 -6.08 -9.69
C PHE A 23 -2.92 -6.10 -9.49
N ILE A 24 -2.50 -5.24 -8.57
CA ILE A 24 -1.16 -5.23 -8.01
C ILE A 24 -1.19 -5.57 -6.54
N ILE A 25 -0.12 -6.22 -6.10
CA ILE A 25 0.17 -6.47 -4.70
C ILE A 25 1.29 -5.53 -4.29
N VAL A 26 1.07 -4.85 -3.18
CA VAL A 26 2.02 -3.90 -2.61
C VAL A 26 2.31 -4.22 -1.16
N GLU A 27 3.57 -4.04 -0.82
CA GLU A 27 4.04 -3.94 0.54
C GLU A 27 4.07 -2.46 0.92
N ALA A 28 3.41 -2.11 2.02
CA ALA A 28 3.53 -0.79 2.62
C ALA A 28 4.08 -0.90 4.04
N THR A 29 5.04 -0.03 4.36
CA THR A 29 5.61 0.10 5.70
C THR A 29 5.32 1.48 6.24
N MET A 30 4.76 1.54 7.44
CA MET A 30 4.50 2.81 8.14
C MET A 30 4.82 2.66 9.62
N ALA A 31 5.54 3.66 10.14
CA ALA A 31 5.78 3.79 11.57
C ALA A 31 4.50 4.27 12.28
N PRO A 32 4.34 3.99 13.58
CA PRO A 32 3.15 4.38 14.31
C PRO A 32 3.11 5.89 14.50
N GLY A 33 1.92 6.47 14.41
CA GLY A 33 1.73 7.92 14.49
C GLY A 33 2.16 8.68 13.23
N GLU A 34 2.94 8.07 12.35
CA GLU A 34 3.30 8.67 11.07
C GLU A 34 2.12 8.71 10.11
N THR A 35 2.12 9.77 9.30
CA THR A 35 1.19 9.90 8.17
C THR A 35 1.83 9.54 6.85
N GLU A 36 3.15 9.31 6.81
CA GLU A 36 3.88 8.89 5.62
C GLU A 36 4.53 7.51 5.80
N GLY A 37 4.55 6.73 4.71
CA GLY A 37 5.13 5.40 4.67
C GLY A 37 5.70 5.07 3.30
N SER A 38 6.51 4.02 3.22
CA SER A 38 7.07 3.52 1.96
C SER A 38 6.16 2.49 1.30
N LEU A 39 6.25 2.39 -0.02
CA LEU A 39 5.53 1.44 -0.86
C LEU A 39 6.49 0.71 -1.79
N LYS A 40 6.27 -0.59 -1.95
CA LYS A 40 6.99 -1.43 -2.91
C LYS A 40 6.02 -2.31 -3.68
N PHE A 41 6.12 -2.33 -5.00
CA PHE A 41 5.37 -3.29 -5.83
C PHE A 41 6.00 -4.68 -5.68
N LEU A 42 5.18 -5.67 -5.35
CA LEU A 42 5.61 -7.06 -5.20
C LEU A 42 5.21 -7.92 -6.39
N TYR A 43 4.02 -7.67 -6.94
CA TYR A 43 3.45 -8.48 -8.01
C TYR A 43 2.36 -7.70 -8.75
N GLY A 44 2.12 -8.06 -10.00
CA GLY A 44 1.03 -7.54 -10.81
C GLY A 44 0.50 -8.60 -11.79
N THR A 45 -0.79 -8.52 -12.11
CA THR A 45 -1.44 -9.36 -13.14
C THR A 45 -1.63 -8.61 -14.45
N GLY A 46 -1.97 -9.34 -15.52
CA GLY A 46 -2.35 -8.80 -16.82
C GLY A 46 -1.46 -7.67 -17.31
N LYS A 47 -2.00 -6.45 -17.44
CA LYS A 47 -1.22 -5.29 -17.93
C LYS A 47 -0.12 -4.83 -16.96
N TRP A 48 -0.21 -5.21 -15.68
CA TRP A 48 0.79 -4.94 -14.64
C TRP A 48 1.80 -6.07 -14.45
N LYS A 49 1.77 -7.11 -15.29
CA LYS A 49 2.67 -8.25 -15.16
C LYS A 49 4.14 -7.81 -15.24
N GLY A 50 4.92 -8.19 -14.23
CA GLY A 50 6.33 -7.83 -14.13
C GLY A 50 6.60 -6.41 -13.63
N ILE A 51 5.60 -5.74 -13.05
CA ILE A 51 5.76 -4.41 -12.45
C ILE A 51 6.89 -4.38 -11.42
N LYS A 52 7.70 -3.32 -11.49
CA LYS A 52 8.73 -2.98 -10.51
C LYS A 52 8.62 -1.53 -10.09
N GLY A 53 9.27 -1.18 -8.99
CA GLY A 53 9.32 0.18 -8.46
C GLY A 53 8.62 0.29 -7.11
N GLY A 54 8.17 1.50 -6.79
CA GLY A 54 7.60 1.80 -5.50
C GLY A 54 7.38 3.30 -5.31
N GLY A 55 7.16 3.70 -4.07
CA GLY A 55 6.89 5.09 -3.77
C GLY A 55 6.59 5.34 -2.30
N LYS A 56 5.73 6.33 -2.07
CA LYS A 56 5.28 6.75 -0.76
C LYS A 56 3.76 6.70 -0.67
N ALA A 57 3.27 6.27 0.48
CA ALA A 57 1.88 6.44 0.89
C ALA A 57 1.82 7.58 1.90
N ARG A 58 0.83 8.46 1.76
CA ARG A 58 0.51 9.48 2.74
C ARG A 58 -0.96 9.40 3.13
N ILE A 59 -1.26 9.22 4.40
CA ILE A 59 -2.61 9.33 4.95
C ILE A 59 -2.99 10.81 4.99
N ILE A 60 -4.12 11.14 4.37
CA ILE A 60 -4.71 12.49 4.36
C ILE A 60 -5.67 12.63 5.55
N THR A 61 -6.53 11.64 5.76
CA THR A 61 -7.48 11.64 6.88
C THR A 61 -7.91 10.22 7.23
N ARG A 62 -8.40 10.01 8.46
CA ARG A 62 -8.93 8.75 8.94
C ARG A 62 -10.42 8.89 9.22
N GLY A 63 -11.20 7.92 8.76
CA GLY A 63 -12.62 7.80 9.03
C GLY A 63 -12.90 6.92 10.24
N LYS A 64 -14.17 6.88 10.65
CA LYS A 64 -14.64 5.88 11.61
C LYS A 64 -14.59 4.49 10.95
N PRO A 65 -14.13 3.43 11.65
CA PRO A 65 -14.30 2.06 11.18
C PRO A 65 -15.75 1.76 10.84
N ILE A 66 -15.96 1.02 9.75
CA ILE A 66 -17.31 0.60 9.31
C ILE A 66 -17.81 -0.55 10.20
N THR A 67 -16.90 -1.43 10.61
CA THR A 67 -17.13 -2.52 11.57
C THR A 67 -15.92 -2.70 12.50
N PRO A 68 -16.07 -3.34 13.68
CA PRO A 68 -14.96 -3.60 14.58
C PRO A 68 -13.81 -4.35 13.88
N GLY A 69 -12.58 -3.89 14.08
CA GLY A 69 -11.39 -4.46 13.44
C GLY A 69 -11.10 -3.96 12.02
N THR A 70 -11.96 -3.10 11.45
CA THR A 70 -11.67 -2.43 10.16
C THR A 70 -11.03 -1.06 10.38
N VAL A 71 -10.34 -0.56 9.36
CA VAL A 71 -9.81 0.81 9.31
C VAL A 71 -10.36 1.50 8.07
N GLN A 72 -10.78 2.76 8.23
CA GLN A 72 -11.14 3.61 7.11
C GLN A 72 -10.16 4.78 7.04
N GLN A 73 -9.58 5.02 5.87
CA GLN A 73 -8.65 6.12 5.66
C GLN A 73 -8.68 6.60 4.22
N CYS A 74 -8.46 7.89 4.03
CA CYS A 74 -8.12 8.48 2.75
C CYS A 74 -6.60 8.64 2.70
N ALA A 75 -5.97 8.11 1.65
CA ALA A 75 -4.52 8.17 1.48
C ALA A 75 -4.16 8.49 0.02
N ARG A 76 -3.07 9.22 -0.17
CA ARG A 76 -2.46 9.47 -1.47
C ARG A 76 -1.20 8.63 -1.62
N TRP A 77 -1.14 7.87 -2.70
CA TRP A 77 -0.05 6.97 -3.02
C TRP A 77 0.64 7.53 -4.26
N THR A 78 1.92 7.87 -4.15
CA THR A 78 2.69 8.47 -5.26
C THR A 78 3.99 7.71 -5.42
N GLY A 79 4.32 7.33 -6.64
CA GLY A 79 5.50 6.54 -6.92
C GLY A 79 5.80 6.46 -8.42
N THR A 80 6.87 5.75 -8.73
CA THR A 80 7.27 5.42 -10.09
C THR A 80 7.22 3.92 -10.27
N PHE A 81 6.84 3.50 -11.46
CA PHE A 81 6.82 2.09 -11.81
C PHE A 81 7.45 1.88 -13.17
N GLU A 82 8.00 0.69 -13.35
CA GLU A 82 8.49 0.19 -14.62
C GLU A 82 7.70 -1.06 -14.99
N LEU A 83 7.33 -1.14 -16.27
CA LEU A 83 6.74 -2.35 -16.85
C LEU A 83 7.69 -2.90 -17.91
N PRO A 84 7.80 -4.23 -18.04
CA PRO A 84 8.52 -4.84 -19.14
C PRO A 84 7.92 -4.35 -20.47
N LYS A 85 8.78 -3.95 -21.40
CA LYS A 85 8.34 -3.74 -22.78
C LYS A 85 7.94 -5.10 -23.35
N LYS A 86 6.77 -5.15 -24.00
CA LYS A 86 6.27 -6.35 -24.68
C LYS A 86 7.21 -6.78 -25.80
#